data_AF-A8UYG6-F1
#
_entry.id   AF-A8UYG6-F1
#
_cell.length_a   1.000
_cell.length_b   1.000
_cell.length_c   1.000
_cell.angle_alpha   90.00
_cell.angle_beta   90.00
_cell.angle_gamma   90.00
#
_symmetry.space_group_name_H-M   'P 1'
#
loop_
_entity.id
_entity.type
_entity.pdbx_description
1 polymer ?
#
loop_
_entity_poly.entity_id
_entity_poly.type
_entity_poly.pdbx_seq_one_letter_code
_entity_poly.pdbx_strand_id
1 'polypeptide(L)' 'MKRVTTTVRLSEEKARLLRAIAGYEGKRINDIINELIDEYINRHRETLELLSIPNFLEECREGLEEIKRGGGKKLSELDD' A
#
# COMPACT_ATOMS: atom_id res chain seq x y z
N MET A 1 14.36 5.27 -15.63
CA MET A 1 14.22 5.30 -14.17
C MET A 1 15.56 4.96 -13.52
N LYS A 2 15.98 5.67 -12.48
CA LYS A 2 17.26 5.42 -11.79
C LYS A 2 17.16 4.07 -11.05
N ARG A 3 18.10 3.15 -11.29
CA ARG A 3 18.15 1.86 -10.59
C ARG A 3 18.95 2.01 -9.30
N VAL A 4 18.43 1.43 -8.23
CA VAL A 4 19.09 1.36 -6.91
C VAL A 4 19.22 -0.11 -6.52
N THR A 5 20.30 -0.44 -5.80
CA THR A 5 20.53 -1.80 -5.29
C THR A 5 20.30 -1.82 -3.80
N THR A 6 19.44 -2.73 -3.35
CA THR A 6 19.14 -2.93 -1.93
C THR A 6 19.43 -4.38 -1.55
N THR A 7 20.18 -4.58 -0.49
CA THR A 7 20.48 -5.92 0.04
C THR A 7 19.45 -6.31 1.10
N VAL A 8 18.75 -7.42 0.90
CA VAL A 8 17.74 -7.95 1.83
C VAL A 8 18.29 -9.20 2.53
N ARG A 9 18.11 -9.29 3.84
CA ARG A 9 18.47 -10.48 4.63
C ARG A 9 17.30 -11.47 4.64
N LEU A 10 17.57 -12.72 4.29
CA LEU A 10 16.61 -13.82 4.28
C LEU A 10 17.16 -14.99 5.10
N SER A 11 16.28 -15.82 5.64
CA SER A 11 16.71 -17.11 6.19
C SER A 11 17.24 -18.00 5.07
N GLU A 12 18.17 -18.88 5.41
CA GLU A 12 18.83 -19.76 4.44
C GLU A 12 17.81 -20.65 3.70
N GLU A 13 16.83 -21.17 4.42
CA GLU A 13 15.73 -21.97 3.88
C GLU A 13 14.93 -21.20 2.82
N LYS A 14 14.50 -19.97 3.14
CA LYS A 14 13.76 -19.11 2.21
C LYS A 14 14.58 -18.83 0.95
N ALA A 15 15.87 -18.54 1.09
CA ALA A 15 16.75 -18.29 -0.04
C ALA A 15 16.94 -19.53 -0.94
N ARG A 16 17.03 -20.73 -0.35
CA ARG A 16 17.10 -21.99 -1.11
C ARG A 16 15.81 -22.27 -1.87
N LEU A 17 14.66 -22.16 -1.22
CA LEU A 17 13.35 -22.39 -1.84
C LEU A 17 13.09 -21.40 -2.99
N LEU A 18 13.35 -20.11 -2.75
CA LEU A 18 13.16 -19.08 -3.78
C LEU A 18 14.04 -19.33 -5.02
N ARG A 19 15.28 -19.77 -4.83
CA ARG A 19 16.17 -20.16 -5.94
C ARG A 19 15.61 -21.35 -6.73
N ALA A 20 15.12 -22.38 -6.03
CA ALA A 20 14.56 -23.57 -6.68
C ALA A 20 13.31 -23.21 -7.50
N ILE A 21 12.39 -22.42 -6.94
CA ILE A 21 11.18 -21.96 -7.61
C ILE A 21 11.53 -21.10 -8.83
N ALA A 22 12.43 -20.13 -8.67
CA ALA A 22 12.86 -19.27 -9.77
C ALA A 22 13.49 -20.07 -10.93
N GLY A 23 14.30 -21.08 -10.60
CA GLY A 23 14.88 -21.99 -11.58
C GLY A 23 13.83 -22.84 -12.31
N TYR A 24 12.83 -23.35 -11.58
CA TYR A 24 11.72 -24.10 -12.16
C TYR A 24 10.85 -23.25 -13.10
N GLU A 25 10.56 -22.02 -12.70
CA GLU A 25 9.74 -21.07 -13.49
C GLU A 25 10.51 -20.39 -14.64
N GLY A 26 11.84 -20.57 -14.71
CA GLY A 26 12.68 -19.86 -15.67
C GLY A 26 12.69 -18.34 -15.46
N LYS A 27 12.41 -17.88 -14.24
CA LYS A 27 12.35 -16.46 -13.88
C LYS A 27 13.59 -16.02 -13.12
N ARG A 28 13.97 -14.74 -13.24
CA ARG A 28 15.02 -14.16 -12.38
C ARG A 28 14.43 -13.84 -11.02
N ILE A 29 15.17 -14.13 -9.96
CA ILE A 29 14.78 -13.80 -8.58
C ILE A 29 14.44 -12.32 -8.42
N ASN A 30 15.21 -11.45 -9.08
CA ASN A 30 14.95 -10.02 -9.05
C ASN A 30 13.57 -9.67 -9.63
N ASP A 31 13.15 -10.31 -10.72
CA ASP A 31 11.88 -10.01 -11.37
C ASP A 31 10.73 -10.45 -10.45
N ILE A 32 10.82 -11.65 -9.86
CA ILE A 32 9.86 -12.15 -8.86
C ILE A 32 9.73 -11.19 -7.66
N ILE A 33 10.86 -10.73 -7.10
CA ILE A 33 10.83 -9.83 -5.95
C ILE A 33 10.24 -8.47 -6.32
N ASN A 34 10.57 -7.91 -7.50
CA ASN A 34 10.00 -6.63 -7.91
C ASN A 34 8.49 -6.73 -8.15
N GLU A 35 8.02 -7.80 -8.80
CA GLU A 35 6.58 -8.06 -8.97
C GLU A 35 5.86 -8.09 -7.62
N LEU A 36 6.40 -8.84 -6.65
CA LEU A 36 5.83 -8.92 -5.29
C LEU A 36 5.88 -7.58 -4.53
N ILE A 37 6.93 -6.79 -4.71
CA ILE A 37 7.05 -5.46 -4.11
C ILE A 37 6.01 -4.51 -4.71
N ASP A 38 5.84 -4.52 -6.03
CA ASP A 38 4.87 -3.67 -6.72
C ASP A 38 3.44 -3.99 -6.27
N GLU A 39 3.08 -5.27 -6.16
CA GLU A 39 1.79 -5.70 -5.61
C GLU A 39 1.60 -5.24 -4.17
N TYR A 40 2.64 -5.37 -3.33
CA TYR A 40 2.60 -4.95 -1.94
C TYR A 40 2.42 -3.43 -1.81
N ILE A 41 3.15 -2.64 -2.62
CA ILE A 41 3.01 -1.18 -2.67
C ILE A 41 1.61 -0.79 -3.14
N ASN A 42 1.12 -1.38 -4.23
CA ASN A 42 -0.18 -1.04 -4.78
C ASN A 42 -1.32 -1.32 -3.78
N ARG A 43 -1.23 -2.42 -3.03
CA ARG A 43 -2.21 -2.73 -1.97
C ARG A 43 -2.27 -1.68 -0.86
N HIS A 44 -1.19 -0.97 -0.59
CA HIS A 44 -1.10 0.02 0.48
C HIS A 44 -1.11 1.47 -0.02
N ARG A 45 -1.12 1.68 -1.34
CA ARG A 45 -1.03 3.01 -1.95
C ARG A 45 -2.15 3.92 -1.45
N GLU A 46 -3.40 3.48 -1.49
CA GLU A 46 -4.55 4.25 -1.00
C GLU A 46 -4.39 4.64 0.48
N THR A 47 -3.99 3.67 1.32
CA THR A 47 -3.75 3.93 2.75
C THR A 47 -2.65 4.98 2.96
N LEU A 48 -1.55 4.88 2.21
CA LEU A 48 -0.45 5.84 2.30
C LEU A 48 -0.87 7.23 1.79
N GLU A 49 -1.71 7.29 0.75
CA GLU A 49 -2.28 8.55 0.24
C GLU A 49 -3.16 9.22 1.30
N LEU A 50 -4.06 8.48 1.98
CA LEU A 50 -4.87 9.01 3.08
C LEU A 50 -4.01 9.49 4.25
N LEU A 51 -2.98 8.71 4.64
CA LEU A 51 -2.06 9.09 5.73
C LEU A 51 -1.19 10.31 5.38
N SER A 52 -1.03 10.62 4.10
CA SER A 52 -0.28 11.80 3.66
C SER A 52 -1.07 13.10 3.82
N ILE A 53 -2.39 13.03 3.98
CA ILE A 53 -3.26 14.19 4.20
C ILE A 53 -3.07 14.66 5.65
N PRO A 54 -2.52 15.87 5.88
CA PRO A 54 -2.35 16.40 7.22
C PRO A 54 -3.70 16.51 7.95
N ASN A 55 -3.72 16.17 9.24
CA ASN A 55 -4.92 16.25 10.10
C ASN A 55 -6.13 15.41 9.66
N PHE A 56 -6.00 14.55 8.64
CA PHE A 56 -7.11 13.79 8.07
C PHE A 56 -7.90 12.99 9.11
N LEU A 57 -7.20 12.32 10.03
CA LEU A 57 -7.85 11.58 11.12
C LEU A 57 -8.69 12.49 12.02
N GLU A 58 -8.22 13.72 12.28
CA GLU A 58 -8.95 14.67 13.12
C GLU A 58 -10.17 15.21 12.39
N GLU A 59 -10.04 15.61 11.12
CA GLU A 59 -11.17 16.03 10.29
C GLU A 59 -12.25 14.94 10.17
N CYS A 60 -11.86 13.67 10.01
CA CYS A 60 -12.80 12.55 10.01
C CYS A 60 -13.54 12.39 11.35
N ARG A 61 -12.84 12.61 12.47
CA ARG A 61 -13.46 12.53 13.80
C ARG A 61 -14.43 13.68 14.03
N GLU A 62 -14.04 14.89 13.67
CA GLU A 62 -14.89 16.08 13.77
C GLU A 62 -16.16 15.91 12.93
N GLY A 63 -16.04 15.48 11.67
CA GLY A 63 -17.19 15.22 10.81
C GLY A 63 -18.10 14.11 11.34
N LEU A 64 -17.53 13.03 11.91
CA LEU A 64 -18.32 11.98 12.53
C LEU A 64 -19.12 12.48 13.74
N GLU A 65 -18.53 13.33 14.58
CA GLU A 65 -19.21 13.94 15.71
C GLU A 65 -20.29 14.94 15.26
N GLU A 66 -20.06 15.70 14.19
CA GLU A 66 -21.07 16.58 13.59
C GLU A 66 -22.31 15.80 13.15
N ILE A 67 -22.12 14.69 12.42
CA ILE A 67 -23.23 13.83 11.98
C ILE A 67 -24.00 13.26 13.17
N LYS A 68 -23.30 12.78 14.22
CA LYS A 68 -23.96 12.27 15.43
C LYS A 68 -24.80 13.32 16.15
N ARG A 69 -24.42 14.60 16.07
CA ARG A 69 -25.16 15.73 16.63
C ARG A 69 -26.33 16.18 15.74
N GLY A 70 -26.54 15.53 14.60
CA GLY A 70 -27.60 15.85 13.64
C GLY A 70 -27.24 16.97 12.65
N GLY A 71 -25.94 17.32 12.54
CA GLY A 71 -25.44 18.19 11.49
C GLY A 71 -25.14 17.46 10.18
N GLY A 72 -24.25 18.02 9.36
CA GLY A 72 -23.94 17.52 8.03
C GLY A 72 -24.92 17.98 6.94
N LYS A 73 -24.61 17.63 5.69
CA LYS A 73 -25.43 17.94 4.51
C LYS A 73 -26.12 16.70 3.96
N LYS A 74 -27.33 16.88 3.43
CA LYS A 74 -27.97 15.86 2.59
C LYS A 74 -27.34 15.83 1.21
N LEU A 75 -27.43 14.69 0.55
CA LEU A 75 -26.94 14.53 -0.82
C LEU A 75 -27.55 15.57 -1.79
N SER A 76 -28.80 15.98 -1.55
CA SER A 76 -29.51 17.02 -2.32
C SER A 76 -29.00 18.44 -2.09
N GLU A 77 -28.08 18.64 -1.16
CA GLU A 77 -27.51 19.94 -0.76
C GLU A 77 -26.03 20.07 -1.19
N LEU A 78 -25.53 19.09 -1.94
CA LEU A 78 -24.20 19.13 -2.54
C LEU A 78 -24.30 19.75 -3.94
N ASP A 79 -23.34 20.59 -4.29
CA ASP A 79 -23.21 21.16 -5.64
C ASP A 79 -22.72 20.05 -6.61
N ASP A 80 -23.20 20.10 -7.86
CA ASP A 80 -22.83 19.16 -8.95
C ASP A 80 -21.32 19.18 -9.28
#